data_AF-A0A9C8JCG3-F1
#
_entry.id   AF-A0A9C8JCG3-F1
#
_cell.length_a   1.000
_cell.length_b   1.000
_cell.length_c   1.000
_cell.angle_alpha   90.00
_cell.angle_beta   90.00
_cell.angle_gamma   90.00
#
_symmetry.space_group_name_H-M   'P 1'
#
loop_
_entity.id
_entity.type
_entity.pdbx_description
1 polymer ?
#
loop_
_entity_poly.entity_id
_entity_poly.type
_entity_poly.pdbx_seq_one_letter_code
_entity_poly.pdbx_strand_id
1 'polypeptide(L)' 'VYGGTYRDMPDHEIVTDSEWASYVHYRDNAPGLKKEWWYHGPSGTWFIAERNTLTDEVKDTYLFNKLVEQESVK' A
#
# COMPACT_ATOMS: atom_id res chain seq x y z
N VAL A 1 -7.76 3.37 -10.98
CA VAL A 1 -6.45 2.87 -11.46
C VAL A 1 -5.73 2.21 -10.30
N TYR A 2 -5.18 1.02 -10.51
CA TYR A 2 -4.42 0.30 -9.47
C TYR A 2 -3.02 0.92 -9.31
N GLY A 3 -2.62 1.18 -8.06
CA GLY A 3 -1.32 1.79 -7.72
C GLY A 3 -0.32 0.82 -7.08
N GLY A 4 -0.68 -0.46 -6.89
CA GLY A 4 0.15 -1.43 -6.20
C GLY A 4 -0.14 -1.56 -4.70
N THR A 5 0.50 -2.52 -4.06
CA THR A 5 0.42 -2.75 -2.61
C THR A 5 1.07 -1.59 -1.83
N TYR A 6 0.38 -1.12 -0.78
CA TYR A 6 0.92 -0.16 0.18
C TYR A 6 2.14 -0.75 0.90
N ARG A 7 3.23 0.01 0.96
CA ARG A 7 4.48 -0.35 1.65
C ARG A 7 5.15 0.92 2.12
N ASP A 8 5.70 0.89 3.33
CA ASP A 8 6.50 1.99 3.85
C ASP A 8 7.78 2.14 3.02
N MET A 9 8.07 3.37 2.64
CA MET A 9 9.31 3.69 1.94
C MET A 9 10.45 3.73 2.95
N PRO A 10 11.52 2.94 2.79
CA PRO A 10 12.69 3.07 3.62
C PRO A 10 13.42 4.39 3.35
N ASP A 11 14.16 4.88 4.33
CA ASP A 11 15.05 6.02 4.14
C ASP A 11 16.23 5.61 3.25
N HIS A 12 16.27 6.18 2.04
CA HIS A 12 17.25 5.85 1.00
C HIS A 12 18.68 6.26 1.36
N GLU A 13 18.87 7.17 2.32
CA GLU A 13 20.20 7.60 2.77
C GLU A 13 20.81 6.65 3.81
N ILE A 14 20.01 5.74 4.38
CA ILE A 14 20.43 4.87 5.49
C ILE A 14 20.50 3.40 5.07
N VAL A 15 19.63 2.96 4.15
CA VAL A 15 19.58 1.56 3.71
C VAL A 15 20.67 1.22 2.70
N THR A 16 21.02 -0.06 2.63
CA THR A 16 21.94 -0.58 1.62
C THR A 16 21.30 -0.61 0.23
N ASP A 17 22.13 -0.62 -0.83
CA ASP A 17 21.67 -0.79 -2.21
C ASP A 17 20.77 -2.03 -2.40
N SER A 18 21.07 -3.13 -1.69
CA SER A 18 20.28 -4.36 -1.76
C SER A 18 18.89 -4.19 -1.15
N GLU A 19 18.79 -3.49 -0.03
CA GLU A 19 17.50 -3.18 0.61
C GLU A 19 16.70 -2.20 -0.24
N TRP A 20 17.36 -1.18 -0.80
CA TRP A 20 16.74 -0.24 -1.72
C TRP A 20 16.23 -0.93 -2.98
N ALA A 21 17.04 -1.78 -3.62
CA ALA A 21 16.64 -2.55 -4.80
C ALA A 21 15.45 -3.47 -4.48
N SER A 22 15.42 -4.06 -3.29
CA SER A 22 14.29 -4.87 -2.84
C SER A 22 13.02 -4.04 -2.71
N TYR A 23 13.09 -2.85 -2.13
CA TYR A 23 11.93 -1.93 -2.05
C TYR A 23 11.43 -1.51 -3.43
N VAL A 24 12.33 -1.12 -4.34
CA VAL A 24 11.99 -0.62 -5.67
C VAL A 24 11.41 -1.75 -6.54
N HIS A 25 12.02 -2.93 -6.56
CA HIS A 25 11.73 -3.97 -7.55
C HIS A 25 10.95 -5.17 -7.03
N TYR A 26 11.11 -5.58 -5.76
CA TYR A 26 10.48 -6.80 -5.27
C TYR A 26 9.08 -6.54 -4.70
N ARG A 27 8.18 -7.49 -4.91
CA ARG A 27 6.77 -7.42 -4.47
C ARG A 27 6.34 -8.77 -3.94
N ASP A 28 5.63 -8.77 -2.82
CA ASP A 28 4.94 -9.96 -2.31
C ASP A 28 3.55 -10.06 -2.93
N ASN A 29 3.46 -10.86 -3.99
CA ASN A 29 2.25 -11.08 -4.78
C ASN A 29 1.48 -12.35 -4.37
N ALA A 30 1.78 -12.97 -3.22
CA ALA A 30 0.95 -14.06 -2.74
C ALA A 30 -0.50 -13.57 -2.51
N PRO A 31 -1.52 -14.33 -2.95
CA PRO A 31 -2.91 -13.93 -2.78
C PRO A 31 -3.30 -13.95 -1.29
N GLY A 32 -4.10 -12.97 -0.88
CA GLY A 32 -4.50 -12.79 0.52
C GLY A 32 -4.98 -11.37 0.81
N LEU A 33 -5.15 -11.05 2.09
CA LEU A 33 -5.52 -9.68 2.50
C LEU A 33 -4.34 -8.73 2.29
N LYS A 34 -4.55 -7.69 1.48
CA LYS A 34 -3.53 -6.68 1.15
C LYS A 34 -4.12 -5.27 1.30
N LYS A 35 -3.28 -4.33 1.74
CA LYS A 35 -3.53 -2.89 1.61
C LYS A 35 -3.03 -2.44 0.24
N GLU A 36 -3.88 -1.79 -0.55
CA GLU A 36 -3.60 -1.43 -1.94
C GLU A 36 -3.90 0.04 -2.21
N TRP A 37 -3.05 0.70 -3.00
CA TRP A 37 -3.31 2.03 -3.52
C TRP A 37 -4.29 1.98 -4.68
N TRP A 38 -5.32 2.82 -4.62
CA TRP A 38 -6.28 3.01 -5.70
C TRP A 38 -6.48 4.50 -5.99
N TYR A 39 -6.48 4.83 -7.28
CA TYR A 39 -6.78 6.18 -7.77
C TYR A 39 -8.17 6.22 -8.40
N HIS A 40 -9.03 7.09 -7.86
CA HIS A 40 -10.34 7.39 -8.42
C HIS A 40 -10.21 8.56 -9.40
N GLY A 41 -10.14 8.22 -10.70
CA GLY A 41 -9.96 9.20 -11.79
C GLY A 41 -10.93 10.39 -11.76
N PRO A 42 -12.25 10.19 -11.56
CA PRO A 42 -13.22 11.29 -11.55
C PRO A 42 -13.00 12.33 -10.46
N SER A 43 -12.52 11.94 -9.28
CA SER A 43 -12.30 12.86 -8.15
C SER A 43 -10.83 13.25 -7.96
N GLY A 44 -9.91 12.64 -8.71
CA GLY A 44 -8.47 12.86 -8.53
C GLY A 44 -7.92 12.36 -7.19
N THR A 45 -8.63 11.42 -6.54
CA THR A 45 -8.31 11.03 -5.16
C THR A 45 -7.58 9.70 -5.11
N TRP A 46 -6.46 9.67 -4.38
CA TRP A 46 -5.81 8.44 -3.95
C TRP A 46 -6.33 7.99 -2.59
N PHE A 47 -6.58 6.70 -2.44
CA PHE A 47 -7.03 6.09 -1.20
C PHE A 47 -6.47 4.66 -1.06
N ILE A 48 -6.58 4.11 0.14
CA ILE A 48 -6.19 2.74 0.45
C ILE A 48 -7.45 1.86 0.44
N ALA A 49 -7.35 0.70 -0.19
CA ALA A 49 -8.32 -0.38 -0.07
C ALA A 49 -7.67 -1.58 0.62
N GLU A 50 -8.30 -2.09 1.67
CA GLU A 50 -7.99 -3.41 2.23
C GLU A 50 -8.82 -4.45 1.49
N ARG A 51 -8.17 -5.23 0.64
CA ARG A 51 -8.83 -6.20 -0.23
C ARG A 51 -8.19 -7.57 -0.10
N ASN A 52 -9.01 -8.61 0.00
CA ASN A 52 -8.56 -9.97 -0.13
C ASN A 52 -8.40 -10.30 -1.61
N THR A 53 -7.17 -10.37 -2.10
CA THR A 53 -6.86 -10.62 -3.52
C THR A 53 -7.15 -12.05 -3.97
N LEU A 54 -7.41 -12.98 -3.04
CA LEU A 54 -7.85 -14.33 -3.36
C LEU A 54 -9.35 -14.40 -3.66
N THR A 55 -10.17 -13.68 -2.88
CA THR A 55 -11.65 -13.73 -2.95
C THR A 55 -12.25 -12.52 -3.64
N ASP A 56 -11.44 -11.51 -3.94
CA ASP A 56 -11.83 -10.19 -4.43
C ASP A 56 -12.73 -9.37 -3.48
N GLU A 57 -12.81 -9.78 -2.21
CA GLU A 57 -13.60 -9.07 -1.20
C GLU A 57 -12.87 -7.81 -0.71
N VAL A 58 -13.51 -6.65 -0.84
CA VAL A 58 -13.05 -5.38 -0.23
C VAL A 58 -13.57 -5.31 1.21
N LYS A 59 -12.66 -5.30 2.19
CA LYS A 59 -12.96 -5.24 3.62
C LYS A 59 -13.16 -3.82 4.13
N ASP A 60 -12.32 -2.88 3.70
CA ASP A 60 -12.40 -1.48 4.09
C ASP A 60 -11.74 -0.57 3.06
N THR A 61 -12.08 0.72 3.09
CA THR A 61 -11.44 1.77 2.30
C THR A 61 -11.31 3.04 3.11
N TYR A 62 -10.16 3.71 3.03
CA TYR A 62 -9.90 4.92 3.79
C TYR A 62 -8.86 5.82 3.10
N LEU A 63 -8.90 7.11 3.45
CA LEU A 63 -7.87 8.07 3.07
C LEU A 63 -6.56 7.75 3.78
N PHE A 64 -5.43 8.07 3.14
CA PHE A 64 -4.11 7.73 3.66
C PHE A 64 -3.78 8.37 5.01
N ASN A 65 -4.21 9.61 5.24
CA ASN A 65 -4.04 10.27 6.53
C ASN A 65 -4.66 9.48 7.69
N LYS A 66 -5.85 8.88 7.46
CA LYS A 66 -6.51 8.04 8.46
C LYS A 66 -5.68 6.78 8.79
N LEU A 67 -5.00 6.19 7.80
CA LEU A 67 -4.08 5.06 8.04
C LEU A 67 -2.92 5.47 8.94
N VAL A 68 -2.27 6.60 8.64
CA VAL A 68 -1.13 7.10 9.42
C VAL A 68 -1.55 7.39 10.87
N GLU A 69 -2.73 7.96 11.07
CA GLU A 69 -3.30 8.20 12.41
C GLU A 69 -3.56 6.87 13.16
N GLN A 70 -4.13 5.87 12.50
CA GLN A 70 -4.41 4.56 13.10
C GLN A 70 -3.14 3.79 13.49
N GLU A 71 -2.05 3.94 12.73
CA GLU A 71 -0.76 3.30 13.02
C GLU A 71 0.03 4.05 14.10
N SER A 72 -0.16 5.38 14.24
CA SER A 72 0.50 6.19 15.27
C SER A 72 -0.05 6.00 16.69
N VAL A 73 -1.23 5.38 16.83
CA VAL A 73 -1.88 5.11 18.13
C VAL A 73 -1.59 3.69 18.64
N LYS A 74 -0.90 2.84 17.86
CA LYS A 74 -0.47 1.50 18.27
C LYS A 74 0.91 1.52 18.91
#